data_AF-A0A3D5N5J0-F1
#
_entry.id   AF-A0A3D5N5J0-F1
#
_cell.length_a   1.000
_cell.length_b   1.000
_cell.length_c   1.000
_cell.angle_alpha   90.00
_cell.angle_beta   90.00
_cell.angle_gamma   90.00
#
_symmetry.space_group_name_H-M   'P 1'
#
loop_
_entity.id
_entity.type
_entity.pdbx_description
1 polymer ?
#
loop_
_entity_poly.entity_id
_entity_poly.type
_entity_poly.pdbx_seq_one_letter_code
_entity_poly.pdbx_strand_id
1 'polypeptide(L)' 'MRLLHLGDVLGQSGRIAALEALPMLRDRLSVDVAVVNVENAAHGFGVTAKICKEFYDAG' A
#
# COMPACT_ATOMS: atom_id res chain seq x y z
N MET A 1 1.76 -14.33 -14.34
CA MET A 1 2.22 -13.58 -13.17
C MET A 1 1.90 -12.10 -13.37
N ARG A 2 1.02 -11.52 -12.56
CA ARG A 2 0.53 -10.14 -12.62
C ARG A 2 1.07 -9.38 -11.41
N LEU A 3 1.83 -8.33 -11.67
CA LEU A 3 2.41 -7.47 -10.64
C LEU A 3 1.63 -6.16 -10.54
N LEU A 4 1.29 -5.76 -9.33
CA LEU A 4 0.76 -4.44 -9.01
C LEU A 4 1.84 -3.60 -8.35
N HIS A 5 2.13 -2.43 -8.92
CA HIS A 5 3.03 -1.45 -8.30
C HIS A 5 2.24 -0.19 -7.95
N LEU A 6 2.17 0.14 -6.67
CA LEU A 6 1.65 1.40 -6.17
C LEU A 6 2.82 2.34 -5.90
N GLY A 7 2.76 3.54 -6.52
CA GLY A 7 3.71 4.60 -6.24
C GLY A 7 3.56 5.16 -4.82
N ASP A 8 4.18 6.31 -4.58
CA ASP A 8 4.33 6.88 -3.25
C ASP A 8 3.01 7.04 -2.48
N VAL A 9 2.94 6.36 -1.34
CA VAL A 9 1.91 6.57 -0.33
C VAL A 9 2.29 7.81 0.48
N LEU A 10 1.58 8.91 0.24
CA LEU A 10 1.82 10.19 0.90
C LEU A 10 0.89 10.41 2.10
N GLY A 11 1.45 10.40 3.31
CA GLY A 11 0.75 10.77 4.54
C GLY A 11 -0.53 9.96 4.81
N GLN A 12 -1.43 10.51 5.63
CA GLN A 12 -2.64 9.79 6.05
C GLN A 12 -3.62 9.53 4.90
N SER A 13 -3.83 10.50 4.02
CA SER A 13 -4.75 10.34 2.88
C SER A 13 -4.29 9.23 1.94
N GLY A 14 -2.98 9.20 1.61
CA GLY A 14 -2.39 8.14 0.80
C GLY A 14 -2.54 6.77 1.45
N ARG A 15 -2.30 6.67 2.78
CA ARG A 15 -2.44 5.39 3.50
C ARG A 15 -3.87 4.86 3.43
N ILE A 16 -4.86 5.71 3.72
CA ILE A 16 -6.28 5.30 3.69
C ILE A 16 -6.65 4.81 2.29
N ALA A 17 -6.36 5.61 1.26
CA ALA A 17 -6.69 5.26 -0.11
C ALA A 17 -6.02 3.94 -0.56
N ALA A 18 -4.74 3.76 -0.22
CA ALA A 18 -4.00 2.55 -0.59
C ALA A 18 -4.49 1.31 0.16
N LEU A 19 -4.76 1.40 1.48
CA LEU A 19 -5.24 0.27 2.28
C LEU A 19 -6.66 -0.17 1.88
N GLU A 20 -7.53 0.76 1.50
CA GLU A 20 -8.87 0.44 1.00
C GLU A 20 -8.82 -0.15 -0.42
N ALA A 21 -7.97 0.39 -1.29
CA ALA A 21 -7.90 -0.04 -2.68
C ALA A 21 -7.15 -1.36 -2.87
N LEU A 22 -6.12 -1.64 -2.08
CA LEU A 22 -5.21 -2.77 -2.32
C LEU A 22 -5.93 -4.13 -2.35
N PRO A 23 -6.79 -4.51 -1.37
CA PRO A 23 -7.53 -5.77 -1.43
C PRO A 23 -8.42 -5.86 -2.67
N MET A 24 -9.17 -4.79 -2.97
CA MET A 24 -10.07 -4.74 -4.13
C MET A 24 -9.31 -4.86 -5.46
N LEU A 25 -8.17 -4.17 -5.59
CA LEU A 25 -7.34 -4.23 -6.79
C LEU A 25 -6.70 -5.60 -6.97
N ARG A 26 -6.27 -6.25 -5.87
CA ARG A 26 -5.72 -7.62 -5.93
C ARG A 26 -6.73 -8.61 -6.49
N ASP A 27 -7.95 -8.57 -5.99
CA ASP A 27 -9.03 -9.46 -6.45
C ASP A 27 -9.42 -9.14 -7.90
N ARG A 28 -9.74 -7.86 -8.18
CA ARG A 28 -10.22 -7.41 -9.50
C ARG A 28 -9.21 -7.64 -10.62
N LEU A 29 -7.92 -7.51 -10.32
CA LEU A 29 -6.84 -7.64 -11.29
C LEU A 29 -6.11 -8.97 -11.16
N SER A 30 -6.57 -9.92 -10.32
CA SER A 30 -5.92 -11.22 -10.09
C SER A 30 -4.41 -11.08 -9.87
N VAL A 31 -4.02 -10.19 -8.96
CA VAL A 31 -2.61 -9.84 -8.70
C VAL A 31 -1.91 -10.97 -7.97
N ASP A 32 -0.75 -11.39 -8.47
CA ASP A 32 0.09 -12.40 -7.83
C ASP A 32 1.07 -11.76 -6.82
N VAL A 33 1.58 -10.56 -7.12
CA VAL A 33 2.53 -9.83 -6.25
C VAL A 33 2.18 -8.34 -6.26
N ALA A 34 2.08 -7.72 -5.08
CA ALA A 34 1.92 -6.28 -4.92
C ALA A 34 3.18 -5.66 -4.30
N VAL A 35 3.61 -4.52 -4.84
CA VAL A 35 4.70 -3.70 -4.33
C VAL A 35 4.15 -2.29 -4.10
N VAL A 36 4.36 -1.75 -2.90
CA VAL A 36 3.85 -0.43 -2.50
C VAL A 36 5.00 0.41 -1.96
N ASN A 37 5.24 1.59 -2.53
CA ASN A 37 6.20 2.52 -1.97
C ASN A 37 5.58 3.28 -0.78
N VAL A 38 6.15 3.09 0.41
CA VAL A 38 5.67 3.69 1.67
C VAL A 38 6.63 4.71 2.26
N GLU A 39 7.63 5.19 1.51
CA GLU A 39 8.66 6.09 2.05
C GLU A 39 8.11 7.41 2.62
N ASN A 40 6.91 7.84 2.21
CA ASN A 40 6.28 9.08 2.64
C ASN A 40 5.03 8.85 3.50
N ALA A 41 4.83 7.61 3.99
CA ALA A 41 3.58 7.21 4.62
C ALA A 41 3.41 7.77 6.05
N ALA A 42 4.48 8.02 6.80
CA ALA A 42 4.40 8.57 8.16
C ALA A 42 4.42 10.11 8.15
N HIS A 43 3.25 10.75 8.23
CA HIS A 43 3.12 12.22 8.23
C HIS A 43 3.89 12.94 7.09
N GLY A 44 4.10 12.26 5.95
CA GLY A 44 4.80 12.81 4.78
C GLY A 44 6.30 12.50 4.71
N PHE A 45 6.90 11.82 5.71
CA PHE A 45 8.31 11.44 5.68
C PHE A 45 8.58 10.17 6.48
N GLY A 46 9.19 9.19 5.83
CA GLY A 46 9.49 7.87 6.37
C GLY A 46 8.26 6.98 6.54
N VAL A 47 8.48 5.86 7.22
CA VAL A 47 7.45 4.87 7.57
C VAL A 47 7.71 4.34 8.99
N THR A 48 6.66 3.91 9.69
CA THR A 48 6.79 3.23 10.98
C THR A 48 6.52 1.74 10.82
N ALA A 49 7.05 0.91 11.74
CA ALA A 49 6.78 -0.52 11.75
C ALA A 49 5.27 -0.84 11.80
N LYS A 50 4.49 -0.02 12.50
CA LYS A 50 3.02 -0.14 12.54
C LYS A 50 2.41 0.05 11.14
N ILE A 51 2.81 1.09 10.42
CA ILE A 51 2.32 1.36 9.05
C ILE A 51 2.73 0.22 8.11
N CYS A 52 3.97 -0.26 8.17
CA CYS A 52 4.39 -1.42 7.36
C CYS A 52 3.50 -2.64 7.64
N LYS A 53 3.19 -2.90 8.91
CA LYS A 53 2.29 -4.00 9.29
C LYS A 53 0.88 -3.84 8.71
N GLU A 54 0.32 -2.62 8.74
CA GLU A 54 -0.99 -2.33 8.14
C GLU A 54 -1.02 -2.72 6.65
N PHE A 55 0.05 -2.43 5.89
CA PHE A 55 0.15 -2.81 4.47
C PHE A 55 0.34 -4.31 4.26
N TYR A 56 1.16 -4.98 5.06
CA TYR A 56 1.30 -6.45 4.99
C TYR A 56 0.01 -7.18 5.32
N ASP A 57 -0.75 -6.68 6.29
CA ASP A 57 -2.04 -7.26 6.68
C ASP A 57 -3.11 -7.02 5.58
N ALA A 58 -3.01 -5.94 4.81
CA ALA A 58 -3.95 -5.58 3.76
C ALA A 58 -3.77 -6.35 2.45
N GLY A 59 -2.61 -6.97 2.20
CA GLY A 59 -2.53 -7.93 1.10
C GLY A 59 -1.20 -8.19 0.41
#